data_AF-A0A1S4BKG0-F1
#
_entry.id   AF-A0A1S4BKG0-F1
#
_cell.length_a   1.000
_cell.length_b   1.000
_cell.length_c   1.000
_cell.angle_alpha   90.00
_cell.angle_beta   90.00
_cell.angle_gamma   90.00
#
_symmetry.space_group_name_H-M   'P 1'
#
loop_
_entity.id
_entity.type
_entity.pdbx_description
1 polymer ?
#
loop_
_entity_poly.entity_id
_entity_poly.type
_entity_poly.pdbx_seq_one_letter_code
_entity_poly.pdbx_strand_id
1 'polypeptide(L)'
;MSLLAPLNSGAQDSFWRAPHSAASVEFVIVLGDLSDVCGVVLLVSPCGYSMTDAPVVQIWASNKIHKEERSCVGKWDMKSLITSSSELCGQEKSSEVPRHVKFSFHNPVRCRIIWITLRLQKIGSSSVNFEKDLSLLSLEENPFAEPVRRASFGGTVESDPCLHAKRILVVGSPMRKDVGASSQGSDQINTRNWLDKPPPLNRFKVPIEVERLTDNDLVLEQFLAPVSPMVAGFRLDGFSAIKPRVTHSPPPQHANPWGVSSCVLEDRFICPAVLYIQVSAFQEPHSMVTVAEHRLPEVKAGTAMYFDFPREICTRRISFRLLGDIAAFTDDPSEQDDSDARVRTVAAGLSLANRIKLYYYADPYELGKWASLSAI
;
A
#
# COMPACT_ATOMS: atom_id res chain seq x y z
N MET A 1 -9.28 7.93 -8.67
CA MET A 1 -7.94 7.79 -8.06
C MET A 1 -8.08 7.28 -6.63
N SER A 2 -7.18 6.38 -6.19
CA SER A 2 -7.15 5.93 -4.79
C SER A 2 -6.46 6.98 -3.91
N LEU A 3 -7.02 7.25 -2.72
CA LEU A 3 -6.47 8.20 -1.74
C LEU A 3 -5.15 7.72 -1.11
N LEU A 4 -4.86 6.42 -1.16
CA LEU A 4 -3.65 5.81 -0.60
C LEU A 4 -2.61 5.47 -1.70
N ALA A 5 -2.86 5.88 -2.94
CA ALA A 5 -1.92 5.66 -4.02
C ALA A 5 -0.63 6.50 -3.81
N PRO A 6 0.54 6.06 -4.31
CA PRO A 6 1.76 6.83 -4.24
C PRO A 6 1.59 8.28 -4.73
N LEU A 7 2.33 9.23 -4.16
CA LEU A 7 2.17 10.66 -4.49
C LEU A 7 2.39 10.95 -5.98
N ASN A 8 3.31 10.23 -6.61
CA ASN A 8 3.68 10.38 -8.02
C ASN A 8 2.76 9.61 -8.99
N SER A 9 1.67 9.01 -8.48
CA SER A 9 0.73 8.25 -9.32
C SER A 9 -0.42 9.14 -9.83
N GLY A 10 -0.76 9.00 -11.10
CA GLY A 10 -1.87 9.73 -11.74
C GLY A 10 -1.54 11.17 -12.14
N ALA A 11 -2.49 11.82 -12.81
CA ALA A 11 -2.33 13.19 -13.29
C ALA A 11 -2.23 14.19 -12.13
N GLN A 12 -1.49 15.29 -12.34
CA GLN A 12 -1.29 16.34 -11.33
C GLN A 12 -2.62 16.92 -10.80
N ASP A 13 -3.60 17.05 -11.70
CA ASP A 13 -4.94 17.58 -11.41
C ASP A 13 -5.92 16.51 -10.91
N SER A 14 -5.47 15.27 -10.73
CA SER A 14 -6.35 14.19 -10.28
C SER A 14 -6.54 14.22 -8.76
N PHE A 15 -7.80 14.13 -8.33
CA PHE A 15 -8.17 14.03 -6.92
C PHE A 15 -9.35 13.08 -6.74
N TRP A 16 -9.59 12.69 -5.50
CA TRP A 16 -10.76 11.90 -5.12
C TRP A 16 -11.88 12.84 -4.65
N ARG A 17 -13.11 12.51 -5.03
CA ARG A 17 -14.33 13.21 -4.63
C ARG A 17 -15.36 12.19 -4.16
N ALA A 18 -16.06 12.49 -3.06
CA ALA A 18 -17.16 11.70 -2.56
C ALA A 18 -18.39 11.79 -3.49
N PRO A 19 -19.33 10.82 -3.44
CA PRO A 19 -20.63 10.96 -4.09
C PRO A 19 -21.34 12.25 -3.67
N HIS A 20 -22.07 12.88 -4.60
CA HIS A 20 -22.70 14.20 -4.40
C HIS A 20 -23.67 14.28 -3.21
N SER A 21 -24.24 13.16 -2.76
CA SER A 21 -25.14 13.08 -1.59
C SER A 21 -24.41 12.84 -0.27
N ALA A 22 -23.11 12.54 -0.29
CA ALA A 22 -22.37 12.14 0.91
C ALA A 22 -21.87 13.36 1.69
N ALA A 23 -22.60 13.78 2.72
CA ALA A 23 -22.17 14.81 3.66
C ALA A 23 -21.11 14.32 4.67
N SER A 24 -20.93 13.00 4.79
CA SER A 24 -19.91 12.38 5.64
C SER A 24 -19.37 11.09 5.01
N VAL A 25 -18.06 10.90 5.10
CA VAL A 25 -17.37 9.68 4.63
C VAL A 25 -16.42 9.20 5.71
N GLU A 26 -16.37 7.89 5.92
CA GLU A 26 -15.44 7.22 6.83
C GLU A 26 -14.46 6.37 6.01
N PHE A 27 -13.17 6.57 6.24
CA PHE A 27 -12.08 5.77 5.69
C PHE A 27 -11.51 4.86 6.77
N VAL A 28 -11.22 3.63 6.38
CA VAL A 28 -10.61 2.61 7.24
C VAL A 28 -9.28 2.22 6.64
N ILE A 29 -8.19 2.53 7.33
CA ILE A 29 -6.84 2.25 6.86
C ILE A 29 -6.25 1.18 7.77
N VAL A 30 -6.01 0.01 7.20
CA VAL A 30 -5.34 -1.11 7.88
C VAL A 30 -3.84 -1.03 7.59
N LEU A 31 -3.04 -0.96 8.63
CA LEU A 31 -1.58 -0.94 8.55
C LEU A 31 -1.05 -2.37 8.41
N GLY A 32 0.02 -2.54 7.62
CA GLY A 32 0.65 -3.85 7.42
C GLY A 32 1.10 -4.49 8.73
N ASP A 33 1.69 -3.68 9.62
CA ASP A 33 2.16 -4.09 10.95
C ASP A 33 1.58 -3.20 12.06
N LEU A 34 1.66 -3.69 13.30
CA LEU A 34 1.41 -2.86 14.47
C LEU A 34 2.40 -1.70 14.47
N SER A 35 1.90 -0.47 14.52
CA SER A 35 2.72 0.72 14.28
C SER A 35 2.44 1.78 15.35
N ASP A 36 3.48 2.53 15.73
CA ASP A 36 3.37 3.73 16.55
C ASP A 36 3.14 4.93 15.61
N VAL A 37 1.89 5.38 15.53
CA VAL A 37 1.41 6.41 14.60
C VAL A 37 1.44 7.77 15.27
N CYS A 38 2.09 8.75 14.67
CA CYS A 38 2.21 10.11 15.22
C CYS A 38 1.33 11.14 14.52
N GLY A 39 0.71 10.80 13.38
CA GLY A 39 -0.26 11.69 12.75
C GLY A 39 -0.77 11.20 11.40
N VAL A 40 -1.68 11.99 10.83
CA VAL A 40 -2.20 11.79 9.48
C VAL A 40 -1.98 13.08 8.69
N VAL A 41 -1.51 12.96 7.45
CA VAL A 41 -1.39 14.09 6.52
C VAL A 41 -2.41 13.93 5.41
N LEU A 42 -3.19 14.99 5.17
CA LEU A 42 -4.14 15.07 4.08
C LEU A 42 -3.58 16.01 3.02
N LEU A 43 -3.34 15.50 1.81
CA LEU A 43 -3.06 16.35 0.66
C LEU A 43 -4.35 16.95 0.15
N VAL A 44 -4.37 18.28 0.05
CA VAL A 44 -5.50 19.05 -0.44
C VAL A 44 -5.63 18.83 -1.94
N SER A 45 -6.86 18.82 -2.45
CA SER A 45 -7.11 18.75 -3.88
C SER A 45 -6.52 19.97 -4.61
N PRO A 46 -6.24 19.85 -5.91
CA PRO A 46 -5.77 20.98 -6.73
C PRO A 46 -6.75 22.17 -6.74
N CYS A 47 -8.06 21.91 -6.58
CA CYS A 47 -9.06 22.99 -6.50
C CYS A 47 -9.10 23.70 -5.14
N GLY A 48 -8.41 23.18 -4.11
CA GLY A 48 -8.43 23.74 -2.77
C GLY A 48 -9.77 23.53 -2.05
N TYR A 49 -9.81 23.91 -0.78
CA TYR A 49 -11.05 24.04 -0.03
C TYR A 49 -11.59 25.47 -0.07
N SER A 50 -12.82 25.62 0.34
CA SER A 50 -13.60 26.84 0.50
C SER A 50 -14.36 26.77 1.83
N MET A 51 -15.11 27.83 2.17
CA MET A 51 -15.88 27.85 3.42
C MET A 51 -17.07 26.89 3.45
N THR A 52 -17.51 26.38 2.30
CA THR A 52 -18.68 25.50 2.19
C THR A 52 -18.31 24.02 2.14
N ASP A 53 -17.16 23.67 1.57
CA ASP A 53 -16.67 22.30 1.36
C ASP A 53 -15.53 21.88 2.32
N ALA A 54 -15.11 22.77 3.22
CA ALA A 54 -14.14 22.45 4.28
C ALA A 54 -14.75 21.49 5.33
N PRO A 55 -14.19 20.27 5.50
CA PRO A 55 -14.74 19.29 6.41
C PRO A 55 -14.23 19.42 7.84
N VAL A 56 -14.99 18.89 8.79
CA VAL A 56 -14.47 18.46 10.08
C VAL A 56 -13.83 17.09 9.90
N VAL A 57 -12.59 16.96 10.35
CA VAL A 57 -11.81 15.73 10.30
C VAL A 57 -11.76 15.13 11.71
N GLN A 58 -12.19 13.89 11.86
CA GLN A 58 -12.08 13.16 13.11
C GLN A 58 -11.31 11.86 12.88
N ILE A 59 -10.38 11.55 13.79
CA ILE A 59 -9.49 10.40 13.65
C ILE A 59 -9.62 9.51 14.87
N TRP A 60 -9.74 8.20 14.64
CA TRP A 60 -9.72 7.16 15.67
C TRP A 60 -8.66 6.12 15.34
N ALA A 61 -8.19 5.44 16.38
CA ALA A 61 -7.23 4.36 16.28
C ALA A 61 -7.77 3.11 16.97
N SER A 62 -7.43 1.94 16.46
CA SER A 62 -7.85 0.64 17.01
C SER A 62 -6.90 -0.48 16.58
N ASN A 63 -6.99 -1.62 17.27
CA ASN A 63 -6.28 -2.85 16.89
C ASN A 63 -7.20 -3.91 16.28
N LYS A 64 -8.51 -3.74 16.44
CA LYS A 64 -9.55 -4.64 15.90
C LYS A 64 -10.54 -3.83 15.08
N ILE A 65 -11.28 -4.53 14.21
CA ILE A 65 -12.25 -3.92 13.32
C ILE A 65 -13.54 -3.48 14.03
N HIS A 66 -13.78 -3.95 15.26
CA HIS A 66 -14.95 -3.58 16.07
C HIS A 66 -14.92 -2.10 16.42
N LYS A 67 -15.98 -1.36 16.04
CA LYS A 67 -16.06 0.10 16.16
C LYS A 67 -16.11 0.58 17.60
N GLU A 68 -16.53 -0.28 18.53
CA GLU A 68 -16.68 0.01 19.95
C GLU A 68 -15.32 0.09 20.65
N GLU A 69 -14.30 -0.60 20.13
CA GLU A 69 -12.95 -0.64 20.69
C GLU A 69 -12.05 0.50 20.19
N ARG A 70 -12.56 1.42 19.37
CA ARG A 70 -11.76 2.51 18.80
C ARG A 70 -11.62 3.67 19.77
N SER A 71 -10.40 4.17 19.92
CA SER A 71 -10.11 5.36 20.72
C SER A 71 -10.07 6.59 19.81
N CYS A 72 -10.78 7.66 20.20
CA CYS A 72 -10.72 8.94 19.50
C CYS A 72 -9.35 9.59 19.75
N VAL A 73 -8.61 9.87 18.67
CA VAL A 73 -7.28 10.48 18.72
C VAL A 73 -7.39 12.00 18.67
N GLY A 74 -8.31 12.52 17.86
CA GLY A 74 -8.53 13.95 17.76
C GLY A 74 -9.62 14.33 16.77
N LYS A 75 -9.98 15.60 16.81
CA LYS A 75 -10.97 16.22 15.94
C LYS A 75 -10.46 17.62 15.55
N TRP A 76 -10.44 17.89 14.26
CA TRP A 76 -9.94 19.13 13.67
C TRP A 76 -11.01 19.76 12.79
N ASP A 77 -11.16 21.08 12.88
CA ASP A 77 -12.05 21.83 12.01
C ASP A 77 -11.24 22.51 10.90
N MET A 78 -11.39 22.02 9.67
CA MET A 78 -10.67 22.56 8.53
C MET A 78 -11.05 24.01 8.22
N LYS A 79 -12.26 24.46 8.57
CA LYS A 79 -12.64 25.88 8.39
C LYS A 79 -11.79 26.80 9.25
N SER A 80 -11.50 26.39 10.48
CA SER A 80 -10.61 27.15 11.37
C SER A 80 -9.19 27.22 10.82
N LEU A 81 -8.70 26.10 10.26
CA LEU A 81 -7.38 26.03 9.63
C LEU A 81 -7.28 26.92 8.38
N ILE A 82 -8.30 26.90 7.51
CA ILE A 82 -8.36 27.78 6.33
C ILE A 82 -8.43 29.25 6.73
N THR A 83 -9.15 29.58 7.81
CA THR A 83 -9.23 30.97 8.30
C THR A 83 -7.87 31.44 8.83
N SER A 84 -7.08 30.53 9.42
CA SER A 84 -5.74 30.83 9.92
C SER A 84 -4.64 30.82 8.84
N SER A 85 -4.84 30.08 7.74
CA SER A 85 -3.90 29.96 6.62
C SER A 85 -4.65 29.94 5.29
N SER A 86 -4.45 30.99 4.49
CA SER A 86 -5.07 31.14 3.17
C SER A 86 -4.51 30.18 2.12
N GLU A 87 -3.41 29.48 2.41
CA GLU A 87 -2.74 28.55 1.50
C GLU A 87 -3.65 27.37 1.12
N LEU A 88 -4.57 27.00 2.00
CA LEU A 88 -5.49 25.86 1.83
C LEU A 88 -6.71 26.19 0.95
N CYS A 89 -6.87 27.46 0.57
CA CYS A 89 -8.02 27.97 -0.18
C CYS A 89 -7.72 28.10 -1.69
N GLY A 90 -8.73 27.83 -2.52
CA GLY A 90 -8.69 28.11 -3.96
C GLY A 90 -7.72 27.25 -4.77
N GLN A 91 -7.60 27.54 -6.07
CA GLN A 91 -6.83 26.72 -7.01
C GLN A 91 -5.32 26.76 -6.74
N GLU A 92 -4.69 25.59 -6.83
CA GLU A 92 -3.25 25.41 -6.65
C GLU A 92 -2.48 26.18 -7.74
N LYS A 93 -1.66 27.15 -7.34
CA LYS A 93 -0.66 27.77 -8.22
C LYS A 93 0.54 26.85 -8.26
N SER A 94 1.21 26.71 -9.40
CA SER A 94 2.36 25.82 -9.62
C SER A 94 3.40 25.94 -8.50
N SER A 95 3.28 25.07 -7.50
CA SER A 95 4.15 24.96 -6.35
C SER A 95 4.86 23.62 -6.45
N GLU A 96 6.15 23.62 -6.15
CA GLU A 96 6.99 22.41 -6.14
C GLU A 96 6.53 21.42 -5.04
N VAL A 97 5.81 21.91 -4.03
CA VAL A 97 5.29 21.14 -2.90
C VAL A 97 3.75 21.10 -2.91
N PRO A 98 3.14 19.89 -2.86
CA PRO A 98 1.69 19.76 -2.75
C PRO A 98 1.15 20.34 -1.44
N ARG A 99 0.04 21.09 -1.55
CA ARG A 99 -0.65 21.62 -0.37
C ARG A 99 -1.16 20.51 0.54
N HIS A 100 -0.90 20.65 1.84
CA HIS A 100 -1.21 19.59 2.80
C HIS A 100 -1.58 20.14 4.18
N VAL A 101 -2.30 19.31 4.94
CA VAL A 101 -2.59 19.56 6.36
C VAL A 101 -2.14 18.38 7.18
N LYS A 102 -1.42 18.65 8.27
CA LYS A 102 -0.95 17.65 9.21
C LYS A 102 -1.82 17.62 10.46
N PHE A 103 -2.49 16.50 10.68
CA PHE A 103 -3.21 16.17 11.91
C PHE A 103 -2.26 15.43 12.85
N SER A 104 -1.47 16.19 13.60
CA SER A 104 -0.50 15.62 14.55
C SER A 104 -1.20 15.10 15.80
N PHE A 105 -0.81 13.91 16.27
CA PHE A 105 -1.32 13.35 17.51
C PHE A 105 -0.52 13.91 18.68
N HIS A 106 -1.18 14.17 19.81
CA HIS A 106 -0.49 14.67 21.01
C HIS A 106 0.59 13.68 21.48
N ASN A 107 0.26 12.38 21.45
CA ASN A 107 1.19 11.29 21.72
C ASN A 107 1.09 10.27 20.59
N PRO A 108 2.19 9.59 20.20
CA PRO A 108 2.12 8.48 19.29
C PRO A 108 1.14 7.41 19.79
N VAL A 109 0.26 6.95 18.91
CA VAL A 109 -0.74 5.93 19.22
C VAL A 109 -0.34 4.63 18.57
N ARG A 110 -0.20 3.58 19.38
CA ARG A 110 0.06 2.23 18.91
C ARG A 110 -1.21 1.59 18.37
N CYS A 111 -1.29 1.37 17.06
CA CYS A 111 -2.48 0.81 16.44
C CYS A 111 -2.19 -0.03 15.18
N ARG A 112 -3.19 -0.81 14.75
CA ARG A 112 -3.20 -1.48 13.43
C ARG A 112 -4.18 -0.87 12.45
N ILE A 113 -5.17 -0.15 12.94
CA ILE A 113 -6.25 0.40 12.12
C ILE A 113 -6.48 1.86 12.51
N ILE A 114 -6.53 2.72 11.50
CA ILE A 114 -6.88 4.13 11.63
C ILE A 114 -8.21 4.37 10.91
N TRP A 115 -9.12 5.03 11.61
CA TRP A 115 -10.39 5.47 11.06
C TRP A 115 -10.34 6.98 10.88
N ILE A 116 -10.73 7.47 9.70
CA ILE A 116 -10.77 8.91 9.41
C ILE A 116 -12.18 9.23 8.93
N THR A 117 -12.88 10.09 9.64
CA THR A 117 -14.17 10.61 9.20
C THR A 117 -13.99 12.04 8.72
N LEU A 118 -14.41 12.29 7.49
CA LEU A 118 -14.61 13.63 6.95
C LEU A 118 -16.10 13.94 6.99
N ARG A 119 -16.46 15.11 7.49
CA ARG A 119 -17.86 15.54 7.57
C ARG A 119 -18.01 17.01 7.22
N LEU A 120 -18.87 17.32 6.25
CA LEU A 120 -19.28 18.69 5.97
C LEU A 120 -20.17 19.19 7.10
N GLN A 121 -19.92 20.42 7.56
CA GLN A 121 -20.81 21.10 8.49
C GLN A 121 -22.00 21.65 7.69
N LYS A 122 -23.22 21.25 8.03
CA LYS A 122 -24.43 21.87 7.47
C LYS A 122 -24.44 23.37 7.85
N ILE A 123 -24.73 24.22 6.87
CA ILE A 123 -24.90 25.67 7.07
C ILE A 123 -26.00 25.85 8.12
N GLY A 124 -25.62 26.33 9.31
CA GLY A 124 -26.53 26.50 10.46
C GLY A 124 -26.07 25.89 11.79
N SER A 125 -24.97 25.13 11.83
CA SER A 125 -24.45 24.58 13.10
C SER A 125 -23.16 25.28 13.53
N SER A 126 -23.30 26.43 14.19
CA SER A 126 -22.24 26.99 15.04
C SER A 126 -22.19 26.25 16.39
N SER A 127 -20.98 26.00 16.85
CA SER A 127 -20.60 25.23 18.04
C SER A 127 -21.18 25.73 19.37
N VAL A 128 -21.44 24.83 20.32
CA VAL A 128 -21.13 25.05 21.75
C VAL A 128 -20.89 23.72 22.50
N ASN A 129 -19.77 23.71 23.25
CA ASN A 129 -19.36 22.98 24.46
C ASN A 129 -19.80 21.53 24.77
N PHE A 130 -18.78 20.75 25.14
CA PHE A 130 -18.86 19.54 25.97
C PHE A 130 -19.32 19.92 27.39
N GLU A 131 -20.63 19.96 27.62
CA GLU A 131 -21.23 19.59 28.90
C GLU A 131 -22.74 19.53 28.74
N LYS A 132 -23.28 18.32 28.90
CA LYS A 132 -24.72 18.01 28.98
C LYS A 132 -25.55 18.40 27.75
N ASP A 133 -25.72 17.44 26.85
CA ASP A 133 -27.04 16.89 26.48
C ASP A 133 -26.90 16.05 25.20
N LEU A 134 -26.92 14.72 25.37
CA LEU A 134 -27.07 13.78 24.27
C LEU A 134 -28.54 13.81 23.83
N SER A 135 -28.87 14.60 22.82
CA SER A 135 -30.14 14.44 22.10
C SER A 135 -30.09 13.14 21.26
N LEU A 136 -30.56 12.06 21.86
CA LEU A 136 -30.59 10.69 21.33
C LEU A 136 -31.72 10.45 20.28
N LEU A 137 -32.16 11.45 19.51
CA LEU A 137 -33.31 11.26 18.60
C LEU A 137 -33.27 12.00 17.23
N SER A 138 -32.11 12.43 16.70
CA SER A 138 -32.07 12.91 15.30
C SER A 138 -31.67 11.81 14.32
N LEU A 139 -32.50 10.77 14.22
CA LEU A 139 -32.42 9.74 13.17
C LEU A 139 -33.77 9.66 12.47
N GLU A 140 -33.99 10.54 11.50
CA GLU A 140 -34.92 10.27 10.40
C GLU A 140 -34.55 11.16 9.21
N GLU A 141 -33.67 10.66 8.34
CA GLU A 141 -33.44 11.23 7.03
C GLU A 141 -34.45 10.58 6.08
N ASN A 142 -35.57 11.27 5.85
CA ASN A 142 -36.67 10.80 5.01
C ASN A 142 -36.19 10.63 3.56
N PRO A 143 -36.19 9.41 3.00
CA PRO A 143 -35.67 9.12 1.65
C PRO A 143 -36.58 9.65 0.52
N PHE A 144 -37.73 10.27 0.85
CA PHE A 144 -38.68 10.82 -0.12
C PHE A 144 -38.79 12.36 -0.10
N ALA A 145 -37.93 13.06 0.66
CA ALA A 145 -37.94 14.52 0.66
C ALA A 145 -37.26 15.05 -0.61
N GLU A 146 -38.05 15.63 -1.53
CA GLU A 146 -37.50 16.42 -2.64
C GLU A 146 -36.67 17.60 -2.10
N PRO A 147 -35.53 17.94 -2.74
CA PRO A 147 -34.73 19.07 -2.31
C PRO A 147 -35.53 20.37 -2.50
N VAL A 148 -35.88 21.01 -1.38
CA VAL A 148 -36.56 22.32 -1.36
C VAL A 148 -35.68 23.35 -2.06
N ARG A 149 -35.95 23.59 -3.35
CA ARG A 149 -35.44 24.75 -4.09
C ARG A 149 -36.12 26.00 -3.54
N ARG A 150 -35.48 26.67 -2.58
CA ARG A 150 -35.81 28.05 -2.26
C ARG A 150 -34.81 28.95 -2.99
N ALA A 151 -35.28 29.56 -4.07
CA ALA A 151 -34.55 30.57 -4.83
C ALA A 151 -34.13 31.73 -3.92
N SER A 152 -32.87 32.16 -4.04
CA SER A 152 -32.48 33.53 -3.71
C SER A 152 -31.40 34.01 -4.68
N PHE A 153 -31.50 35.29 -4.99
CA PHE A 153 -30.92 35.99 -6.13
C PHE A 153 -29.38 36.06 -6.14
N GLY A 154 -28.81 35.86 -7.33
CA GLY A 154 -27.56 36.51 -7.77
C GLY A 154 -26.25 36.03 -7.15
N GLY A 155 -25.66 34.95 -7.70
CA GLY A 155 -24.29 34.54 -7.40
C GLY A 155 -23.78 33.52 -8.42
N THR A 156 -22.60 33.75 -8.96
CA THR A 156 -21.91 32.91 -9.96
C THR A 156 -21.78 31.46 -9.49
N VAL A 157 -22.34 30.51 -10.27
CA VAL A 157 -22.17 29.04 -10.20
C VAL A 157 -21.66 28.54 -8.84
N GLU A 158 -22.53 28.53 -7.83
CA GLU A 158 -22.24 27.85 -6.56
C GLU A 158 -22.17 26.35 -6.82
N SER A 159 -20.96 25.79 -6.84
CA SER A 159 -20.77 24.35 -6.87
C SER A 159 -21.24 23.76 -5.54
N ASP A 160 -22.10 22.73 -5.59
CA ASP A 160 -22.54 22.01 -4.39
C ASP A 160 -21.32 21.55 -3.56
N PRO A 161 -21.33 21.79 -2.23
CA PRO A 161 -20.21 21.42 -1.37
C PRO A 161 -20.04 19.91 -1.39
N CYS A 162 -18.82 19.46 -1.66
CA CYS A 162 -18.50 18.04 -1.75
C CYS A 162 -17.22 17.72 -0.97
N LEU A 163 -17.17 16.53 -0.39
CA LEU A 163 -15.94 16.05 0.23
C LEU A 163 -14.94 15.67 -0.86
N HIS A 164 -13.74 16.21 -0.79
CA HIS A 164 -12.67 15.89 -1.74
C HIS A 164 -11.31 15.94 -1.05
N ALA A 165 -10.35 15.21 -1.61
CA ALA A 165 -8.96 15.19 -1.17
C ALA A 165 -8.06 14.61 -2.28
N LYS A 166 -6.78 14.97 -2.28
CA LYS A 166 -5.81 14.39 -3.21
C LYS A 166 -5.27 13.06 -2.68
N ARG A 167 -4.74 13.04 -1.45
CA ARG A 167 -4.15 11.83 -0.81
C ARG A 167 -4.30 11.86 0.69
N ILE A 168 -4.20 10.68 1.30
CA ILE A 168 -4.07 10.48 2.75
C ILE A 168 -2.76 9.75 2.99
N LEU A 169 -1.94 10.29 3.90
CA LEU A 169 -0.70 9.67 4.36
C LEU A 169 -0.81 9.42 5.86
N VAL A 170 -0.38 8.25 6.30
CA VAL A 170 -0.26 7.91 7.72
C VAL A 170 1.20 8.06 8.10
N VAL A 171 1.49 8.88 9.12
CA VAL A 171 2.85 9.13 9.61
C VAL A 171 3.06 8.35 10.88
N GLY A 172 4.09 7.50 10.90
CA GLY A 172 4.40 6.65 12.03
C GLY A 172 5.60 5.76 11.75
N SER A 173 5.88 4.87 12.70
CA SER A 173 6.91 3.85 12.55
C SER A 173 6.33 2.47 12.82
N PRO A 174 6.61 1.46 11.97
CA PRO A 174 6.22 0.09 12.26
C PRO A 174 7.00 -0.39 13.49
N MET A 175 6.34 -1.13 14.37
CA MET A 175 7.05 -1.81 15.44
C MET A 175 8.00 -2.83 14.82
N ARG A 176 9.30 -2.68 15.09
CA ARG A 176 10.25 -3.73 14.75
C ARG A 176 9.82 -4.98 15.50
N LYS A 177 9.58 -6.09 14.79
CA LYS A 177 9.55 -7.40 15.43
C LYS A 177 10.94 -7.59 16.03
N ASP A 178 11.02 -7.65 17.36
CA ASP A 178 12.23 -8.10 18.04
C ASP A 178 12.60 -9.47 17.46
N VAL A 179 13.72 -9.48 16.74
CA VAL A 179 14.37 -10.70 16.29
C VAL A 179 14.98 -11.31 17.55
N GLY A 180 14.27 -12.24 18.17
CA GLY A 180 14.80 -13.08 19.24
C GLY A 180 13.97 -13.11 20.52
N ALA A 181 12.87 -13.85 20.51
CA ALA A 181 12.37 -14.51 21.71
C ALA A 181 11.60 -15.76 21.30
N SER A 182 12.23 -16.92 21.48
CA SER A 182 11.59 -18.23 21.43
C SER A 182 10.53 -18.31 22.54
N SER A 183 9.25 -18.22 22.18
CA SER A 183 8.18 -18.66 23.08
C SER A 183 8.13 -20.19 23.04
N GLN A 184 8.86 -20.84 23.94
CA GLN A 184 8.51 -22.20 24.35
C GLN A 184 7.15 -22.13 25.05
N GLY A 185 6.12 -22.66 24.38
CA GLY A 185 4.77 -22.74 24.90
C GLY A 185 4.23 -24.15 24.73
N SER A 186 4.55 -25.01 25.70
CA SER A 186 3.77 -26.16 26.19
C SER A 186 2.84 -26.87 25.20
N ASP A 187 3.28 -28.03 24.70
CA ASP A 187 2.43 -29.02 24.05
C ASP A 187 1.34 -29.53 24.99
N GLN A 188 0.09 -29.13 24.75
CA GLN A 188 -1.08 -29.91 25.15
C GLN A 188 -1.84 -30.34 23.89
N ILE A 189 -1.59 -31.60 23.50
CA ILE A 189 -2.18 -32.27 22.34
C ILE A 189 -3.67 -32.45 22.62
N ASN A 190 -4.50 -31.65 21.94
CA ASN A 190 -5.95 -31.83 21.91
C ASN A 190 -6.30 -32.75 20.73
N THR A 191 -6.50 -34.04 21.00
CA THR A 191 -6.69 -35.13 20.02
C THR A 191 -8.04 -35.11 19.27
N ARG A 192 -8.79 -34.01 19.31
CA ARG A 192 -10.12 -33.92 18.68
C ARG A 192 -10.19 -33.19 17.33
N ASN A 193 -9.08 -32.65 16.82
CA ASN A 193 -9.05 -31.86 15.58
C ASN A 193 -8.44 -32.58 14.36
N TRP A 194 -8.24 -33.90 14.41
CA TRP A 194 -7.55 -34.62 13.33
C TRP A 194 -8.46 -35.06 12.18
N LEU A 195 -9.78 -35.09 12.37
CA LEU A 195 -10.74 -35.61 11.38
C LEU A 195 -11.42 -34.52 10.51
N ASP A 196 -11.27 -33.23 10.86
CA ASP A 196 -11.83 -32.10 10.10
C ASP A 196 -10.77 -31.30 9.32
N LYS A 197 -9.50 -31.71 9.35
CA LYS A 197 -8.47 -31.11 8.51
C LYS A 197 -8.49 -31.80 7.15
N PRO A 198 -8.74 -31.08 6.03
CA PRO A 198 -8.37 -31.61 4.72
C PRO A 198 -6.88 -32.01 4.76
N PRO A 199 -6.46 -33.06 4.03
CA PRO A 199 -5.07 -33.51 4.03
C PRO A 199 -4.14 -32.31 3.84
N PRO A 200 -3.08 -32.15 4.63
CA PRO A 200 -2.11 -31.10 4.39
C PRO A 200 -1.42 -31.39 3.06
N LEU A 201 -1.92 -30.79 1.98
CA LEU A 201 -1.29 -30.87 0.67
C LEU A 201 0.09 -30.20 0.80
N ASN A 202 1.14 -30.95 0.46
CA ASN A 202 2.50 -30.45 0.48
C ASN A 202 2.83 -29.78 -0.86
N ARG A 203 3.79 -28.85 -0.83
CA ARG A 203 4.31 -28.19 -2.03
C ARG A 203 5.48 -28.99 -2.58
N PHE A 204 5.35 -29.44 -3.82
CA PHE A 204 6.37 -30.22 -4.51
C PHE A 204 6.90 -29.50 -5.74
N LYS A 205 8.20 -29.63 -6.00
CA LYS A 205 8.88 -28.98 -7.12
C LYS A 205 8.42 -29.54 -8.45
N VAL A 206 7.95 -28.66 -9.32
CA VAL A 206 7.69 -29.02 -10.72
C VAL A 206 9.04 -29.09 -11.46
N PRO A 207 9.36 -30.21 -12.14
CA PRO A 207 10.57 -30.31 -12.95
C PRO A 207 10.56 -29.32 -14.11
N ILE A 208 11.70 -28.69 -14.37
CA ILE A 208 11.90 -27.72 -15.47
C ILE A 208 12.86 -28.36 -16.49
N GLU A 209 12.50 -28.32 -17.76
CA GLU A 209 13.34 -28.87 -18.85
C GLU A 209 14.44 -27.88 -19.24
N VAL A 210 14.05 -26.62 -19.45
CA VAL A 210 14.94 -25.56 -19.94
C VAL A 210 14.58 -24.24 -19.25
N GLU A 211 15.60 -23.49 -18.87
CA GLU A 211 15.48 -22.10 -18.42
C GLU A 211 16.15 -21.17 -19.43
N ARG A 212 15.53 -20.02 -19.71
CA ARG A 212 16.11 -18.97 -20.56
C ARG A 212 16.00 -17.63 -19.85
N LEU A 213 17.14 -16.96 -19.71
CA LEU A 213 17.22 -15.60 -19.19
C LEU A 213 17.33 -14.61 -20.34
N THR A 214 16.59 -13.51 -20.26
CA THR A 214 16.62 -12.40 -21.22
C THR A 214 16.50 -11.08 -20.46
N ASP A 215 16.78 -9.96 -21.15
CA ASP A 215 16.68 -8.60 -20.59
C ASP A 215 17.54 -8.41 -19.32
N ASN A 216 18.86 -8.61 -19.44
CA ASN A 216 19.81 -8.53 -18.32
C ASN A 216 19.42 -9.40 -17.11
N ASP A 217 18.92 -10.61 -17.38
CA ASP A 217 18.43 -11.59 -16.39
C ASP A 217 17.19 -11.15 -15.57
N LEU A 218 16.50 -10.08 -16.01
CA LEU A 218 15.25 -9.60 -15.40
C LEU A 218 14.03 -10.35 -15.90
N VAL A 219 14.17 -11.12 -16.99
CA VAL A 219 13.12 -11.98 -17.55
C VAL A 219 13.60 -13.42 -17.59
N LEU A 220 12.91 -14.30 -16.86
CA LEU A 220 13.15 -15.73 -16.82
C LEU A 220 11.99 -16.48 -17.49
N GLU A 221 12.27 -17.24 -18.54
CA GLU A 221 11.35 -18.21 -19.12
C GLU A 221 11.70 -19.63 -18.66
N GLN A 222 10.72 -20.38 -18.18
CA GLN A 222 10.84 -21.79 -17.80
C GLN A 222 9.95 -22.65 -18.70
N PHE A 223 10.54 -23.69 -19.27
CA PHE A 223 9.87 -24.67 -20.13
C PHE A 223 9.57 -25.93 -19.33
N LEU A 224 8.33 -26.40 -19.44
CA LEU A 224 7.80 -27.54 -18.70
C LEU A 224 7.57 -28.71 -19.67
N ALA A 225 7.84 -29.92 -19.19
CA ALA A 225 7.53 -31.13 -19.94
C ALA A 225 6.01 -31.23 -20.21
N PRO A 226 5.56 -31.78 -21.35
CA PRO A 226 4.14 -31.92 -21.66
C PRO A 226 3.33 -32.72 -20.63
N VAL A 227 4.02 -33.58 -19.87
CA VAL A 227 3.42 -34.40 -18.82
C VAL A 227 3.41 -33.71 -17.45
N SER A 228 3.98 -32.52 -17.29
CA SER A 228 4.14 -31.86 -15.99
C SER A 228 2.79 -31.66 -15.27
N PRO A 229 2.76 -31.76 -13.93
CA PRO A 229 1.57 -31.45 -13.15
C PRO A 229 1.14 -29.99 -13.33
N MET A 230 -0.14 -29.71 -13.05
CA MET A 230 -0.64 -28.34 -13.07
C MET A 230 0.09 -27.50 -12.01
N VAL A 231 0.60 -26.35 -12.42
CA VAL A 231 1.41 -25.49 -11.54
C VAL A 231 0.48 -24.73 -10.62
N ALA A 232 0.68 -24.85 -9.31
CA ALA A 232 -0.12 -24.15 -8.31
C ALA A 232 0.46 -22.79 -7.94
N GLY A 233 1.78 -22.61 -8.08
CA GLY A 233 2.44 -21.36 -7.75
C GLY A 233 3.96 -21.42 -7.94
N PHE A 234 4.65 -20.43 -7.38
CA PHE A 234 6.11 -20.35 -7.42
C PHE A 234 6.71 -19.84 -6.11
N ARG A 235 7.90 -20.36 -5.80
CA ARG A 235 8.78 -19.85 -4.76
C ARG A 235 9.79 -18.92 -5.41
N LEU A 236 9.95 -17.72 -4.87
CA LEU A 236 11.00 -16.78 -5.22
C LEU A 236 11.94 -16.63 -4.01
N ASP A 237 13.23 -16.87 -4.22
CA ASP A 237 14.26 -16.59 -3.22
C ASP A 237 14.62 -15.11 -3.27
N GLY A 238 14.56 -14.41 -2.13
CA GLY A 238 14.80 -12.97 -2.04
C GLY A 238 16.14 -12.52 -2.61
N PHE A 239 16.15 -11.38 -3.29
CA PHE A 239 17.33 -10.81 -3.95
C PHE A 239 18.48 -10.53 -2.98
N SER A 240 19.71 -10.76 -3.43
CA SER A 240 20.91 -10.45 -2.66
C SER A 240 21.32 -8.99 -2.87
N ALA A 241 21.79 -8.33 -1.80
CA ALA A 241 22.57 -7.10 -1.86
C ALA A 241 21.91 -5.87 -2.55
N ILE A 242 20.58 -5.76 -2.54
CA ILE A 242 19.90 -4.56 -3.07
C ILE A 242 19.65 -3.55 -1.96
N LYS A 243 20.44 -2.46 -1.93
CA LYS A 243 20.11 -1.29 -1.12
C LYS A 243 19.40 -0.26 -2.02
N PRO A 244 18.27 0.32 -1.60
CA PRO A 244 17.71 1.48 -2.30
C PRO A 244 18.78 2.57 -2.38
N ARG A 245 19.00 3.11 -3.58
CA ARG A 245 19.88 4.26 -3.79
C ARG A 245 19.32 5.45 -3.01
N VAL A 246 19.86 5.74 -1.84
CA VAL A 246 19.64 7.03 -1.18
C VAL A 246 20.62 8.01 -1.79
N THR A 247 20.25 8.65 -2.90
CA THR A 247 20.98 9.83 -3.36
C THR A 247 20.71 10.94 -2.35
N HIS A 248 21.70 11.25 -1.52
CA HIS A 248 21.69 12.49 -0.76
C HIS A 248 21.58 13.64 -1.77
N SER A 249 20.59 14.51 -1.59
CA SER A 249 20.57 15.80 -2.27
C SER A 249 21.87 16.55 -1.95
N PRO A 250 22.42 17.34 -2.90
CA PRO A 250 23.61 18.14 -2.64
C PRO A 250 23.36 19.06 -1.44
N PRO A 251 24.38 19.33 -0.61
CA PRO A 251 24.21 20.17 0.56
C PRO A 251 23.74 21.56 0.13
N PRO A 252 22.76 22.16 0.81
CA PRO A 252 22.24 23.47 0.44
C PRO A 252 23.35 24.51 0.66
N GLN A 253 23.95 24.99 -0.42
CA GLN A 253 24.61 26.29 -0.40
C GLN A 253 23.49 27.33 -0.29
N HIS A 254 23.42 28.00 0.87
CA HIS A 254 22.45 29.03 1.29
C HIS A 254 21.15 28.54 1.96
N ALA A 255 21.26 28.01 3.19
CA ALA A 255 20.13 27.92 4.12
C ALA A 255 20.04 29.20 4.99
N ASN A 256 18.92 29.91 4.91
CA ASN A 256 18.53 30.99 5.81
C ASN A 256 18.02 30.38 7.14
N PRO A 257 18.34 30.90 8.35
CA PRO A 257 18.15 30.17 9.61
C PRO A 257 16.70 30.01 10.12
N TRP A 258 15.68 30.39 9.36
CA TRP A 258 14.29 30.52 9.83
C TRP A 258 13.30 29.51 9.20
N GLY A 259 13.79 28.49 8.49
CA GLY A 259 12.96 27.51 7.76
C GLY A 259 12.68 26.20 8.50
N VAL A 260 12.25 26.21 9.77
CA VAL A 260 11.96 24.96 10.53
C VAL A 260 10.69 24.24 10.04
N SER A 261 9.88 24.88 9.18
CA SER A 261 8.67 24.27 8.58
C SER A 261 8.94 23.39 7.35
N SER A 262 10.09 23.54 6.68
CA SER A 262 10.43 22.72 5.51
C SER A 262 10.86 21.30 5.89
N CYS A 263 11.31 21.08 7.13
CA CYS A 263 11.89 19.79 7.54
C CYS A 263 10.89 18.62 7.55
N VAL A 264 9.58 18.83 7.55
CA VAL A 264 8.58 17.73 7.51
C VAL A 264 8.30 17.26 6.06
N LEU A 265 8.56 18.11 5.07
CA LEU A 265 8.45 17.79 3.64
C LEU A 265 9.82 17.50 3.01
N GLU A 266 10.88 18.05 3.58
CA GLU A 266 12.28 17.72 3.28
C GLU A 266 12.78 16.48 4.01
N ASP A 267 12.00 15.89 4.93
CA ASP A 267 12.24 14.52 5.39
C ASP A 267 11.93 13.60 4.21
N ARG A 268 12.96 13.50 3.38
CA ARG A 268 13.05 12.90 2.06
C ARG A 268 11.93 11.89 1.83
N PHE A 269 11.07 12.21 0.85
CA PHE A 269 10.21 11.24 0.17
C PHE A 269 11.09 10.17 -0.49
N ILE A 270 11.64 9.26 0.32
CA ILE A 270 12.07 7.97 -0.15
C ILE A 270 10.76 7.20 -0.29
N CYS A 271 10.06 7.37 -1.42
CA CYS A 271 9.20 6.27 -1.87
C CYS A 271 10.15 5.07 -1.94
N PRO A 272 10.01 4.05 -1.07
CA PRO A 272 10.88 2.90 -1.15
C PRO A 272 10.71 2.34 -2.55
N ALA A 273 11.83 2.15 -3.26
CA ALA A 273 11.82 1.59 -4.60
C ALA A 273 11.00 0.29 -4.57
N VAL A 274 9.94 0.19 -5.38
CA VAL A 274 9.04 -0.97 -5.35
C VAL A 274 9.33 -1.86 -6.54
N LEU A 275 9.50 -3.16 -6.27
CA LEU A 275 9.62 -4.18 -7.29
C LEU A 275 8.30 -4.97 -7.41
N TYR A 276 8.01 -5.38 -8.63
CA TYR A 276 6.90 -6.27 -8.97
C TYR A 276 7.43 -7.46 -9.76
N ILE A 277 6.87 -8.64 -9.51
CA ILE A 277 7.05 -9.80 -10.38
C ILE A 277 5.77 -10.02 -11.18
N GLN A 278 5.89 -9.93 -12.50
CA GLN A 278 4.83 -10.25 -13.42
C GLN A 278 5.02 -11.68 -13.92
N VAL A 279 3.96 -12.49 -13.83
CA VAL A 279 3.96 -13.89 -14.26
C VAL A 279 3.05 -14.03 -15.46
N SER A 280 3.57 -14.57 -16.54
CA SER A 280 2.81 -14.86 -17.76
C SER A 280 2.93 -16.33 -18.13
N ALA A 281 1.84 -16.96 -18.53
CA ALA A 281 1.82 -18.34 -18.98
C ALA A 281 1.46 -18.41 -20.47
N PHE A 282 2.01 -19.39 -21.16
CA PHE A 282 1.68 -19.63 -22.55
C PHE A 282 0.31 -20.31 -22.65
N GLN A 283 -0.61 -19.70 -23.39
CA GLN A 283 -1.92 -20.24 -23.71
C GLN A 283 -2.02 -20.50 -25.22
N GLU A 284 -2.39 -21.72 -25.60
CA GLU A 284 -2.64 -22.07 -27.00
C GLU A 284 -3.88 -21.32 -27.52
N PRO A 285 -3.85 -20.81 -28.78
CA PRO A 285 -2.91 -21.20 -29.82
C PRO A 285 -1.53 -20.52 -29.82
N HIS A 286 -1.34 -19.23 -29.46
CA HIS A 286 0.01 -18.61 -29.56
C HIS A 286 0.33 -17.43 -28.60
N SER A 287 -0.50 -17.10 -27.61
CA SER A 287 -0.26 -15.89 -26.79
C SER A 287 0.27 -16.20 -25.38
N MET A 288 1.25 -15.41 -24.93
CA MET A 288 1.56 -15.31 -23.50
C MET A 288 0.49 -14.42 -22.86
N VAL A 289 -0.11 -14.91 -21.78
CA VAL A 289 -1.13 -14.18 -21.03
C VAL A 289 -0.63 -13.97 -19.61
N THR A 290 -0.76 -12.75 -19.09
CA THR A 290 -0.42 -12.44 -17.70
C THR A 290 -1.40 -13.15 -16.77
N VAL A 291 -0.86 -13.99 -15.89
CA VAL A 291 -1.64 -14.80 -14.93
C VAL A 291 -1.64 -14.13 -13.55
N ALA A 292 -0.55 -13.47 -13.19
CA ALA A 292 -0.43 -12.80 -11.91
C ALA A 292 0.58 -11.65 -11.95
N GLU A 293 0.37 -10.68 -11.07
CA GLU A 293 1.33 -9.63 -10.77
C GLU A 293 1.40 -9.45 -9.26
N HIS A 294 2.60 -9.60 -8.69
CA HIS A 294 2.80 -9.52 -7.25
C HIS A 294 3.80 -8.44 -6.91
N ARG A 295 3.42 -7.56 -5.99
CA ARG A 295 4.38 -6.63 -5.35
C ARG A 295 5.33 -7.43 -4.47
N LEU A 296 6.63 -7.24 -4.66
CA LEU A 296 7.65 -7.92 -3.87
C LEU A 296 7.89 -7.19 -2.55
N PRO A 297 7.83 -7.89 -1.41
CA PRO A 297 8.22 -7.31 -0.12
C PRO A 297 9.75 -7.17 -0.03
N GLU A 298 10.21 -6.23 0.78
CA GLU A 298 11.62 -6.14 1.15
C GLU A 298 11.97 -7.27 2.12
N VAL A 299 12.81 -8.20 1.67
CA VAL A 299 13.23 -9.36 2.45
C VAL A 299 14.75 -9.52 2.40
N LYS A 300 15.31 -10.23 3.39
CA LYS A 300 16.74 -10.60 3.36
C LYS A 300 17.03 -11.54 2.19
N ALA A 301 18.24 -11.45 1.67
CA ALA A 301 18.75 -12.35 0.63
C ALA A 301 18.47 -13.82 0.98
N GLY A 302 17.96 -14.59 0.02
CA GLY A 302 17.68 -16.01 0.18
C GLY A 302 16.43 -16.34 1.00
N THR A 303 15.68 -15.34 1.47
CA THR A 303 14.38 -15.58 2.13
C THR A 303 13.41 -16.15 1.11
N ALA A 304 12.89 -17.35 1.36
CA ALA A 304 11.90 -18.00 0.50
C ALA A 304 10.54 -17.28 0.62
N MET A 305 10.01 -16.83 -0.52
CA MET A 305 8.68 -16.23 -0.63
C MET A 305 7.83 -17.09 -1.54
N TYR A 306 6.62 -17.44 -1.10
CA TYR A 306 5.71 -18.32 -1.83
C TYR A 306 4.53 -17.51 -2.36
N PHE A 307 4.23 -17.67 -3.64
CA PHE A 307 3.13 -17.02 -4.34
C PHE A 307 2.25 -18.08 -4.98
N ASP A 308 0.98 -18.12 -4.57
CA ASP A 308 -0.03 -19.04 -5.12
C ASP A 308 -0.73 -18.38 -6.30
N PHE A 309 -1.00 -19.16 -7.35
CA PHE A 309 -1.88 -18.74 -8.42
C PHE A 309 -3.35 -18.85 -7.98
N PRO A 310 -4.25 -17.97 -8.46
CA PRO A 310 -5.67 -18.06 -8.14
C PRO A 310 -6.31 -19.39 -8.58
N ARG A 311 -5.73 -20.02 -9.61
CA ARG A 311 -6.08 -21.35 -10.12
C ARG A 311 -4.82 -22.04 -10.62
N GLU A 312 -4.77 -23.36 -10.47
CA GLU A 312 -3.69 -24.15 -11.04
C GLU A 312 -3.67 -24.02 -12.56
N ILE A 313 -2.47 -23.87 -13.13
CA ILE A 313 -2.28 -23.62 -14.56
C ILE A 313 -1.61 -24.82 -15.24
N CYS A 314 -2.18 -25.26 -16.35
CA CYS A 314 -1.54 -26.20 -17.26
C CYS A 314 -0.85 -25.39 -18.36
N THR A 315 0.48 -25.38 -18.39
CA THR A 315 1.23 -24.68 -19.44
C THR A 315 2.55 -25.39 -19.72
N ARG A 316 3.02 -25.27 -20.97
CA ARG A 316 4.35 -25.75 -21.40
C ARG A 316 5.44 -24.69 -21.24
N ARG A 317 5.05 -23.43 -21.00
CA ARG A 317 5.99 -22.31 -20.86
C ARG A 317 5.43 -21.25 -19.94
N ILE A 318 6.21 -20.84 -18.96
CA ILE A 318 5.90 -19.74 -18.05
C ILE A 318 7.05 -18.73 -18.08
N SER A 319 6.72 -17.45 -17.94
CA SER A 319 7.67 -16.34 -17.95
C SER A 319 7.47 -15.47 -16.72
N PHE A 320 8.57 -15.10 -16.10
CA PHE A 320 8.67 -14.23 -14.96
C PHE A 320 9.43 -12.99 -15.38
N ARG A 321 8.84 -11.81 -15.19
CA ARG A 321 9.48 -10.53 -15.48
C ARG A 321 9.51 -9.67 -14.22
N LEU A 322 10.70 -9.23 -13.84
CA LEU A 322 10.88 -8.24 -12.79
C LEU A 322 10.58 -6.84 -13.36
N LEU A 323 9.76 -6.07 -12.66
CA LEU A 323 9.28 -4.74 -13.03
C LEU A 323 9.38 -3.77 -11.85
N GLY A 324 9.19 -2.48 -12.12
CA GLY A 324 9.16 -1.41 -11.11
C GLY A 324 10.42 -0.56 -11.13
N ASP A 325 10.86 -0.13 -9.95
CA ASP A 325 11.96 0.83 -9.78
C ASP A 325 13.34 0.16 -9.85
N ILE A 326 13.60 -0.63 -10.89
CA ILE A 326 14.81 -1.45 -11.06
C ILE A 326 16.10 -0.62 -10.97
N ALA A 327 16.11 0.59 -11.57
CA ALA A 327 17.26 1.49 -11.57
C ALA A 327 17.54 2.17 -10.21
N ALA A 328 16.61 2.08 -9.28
CA ALA A 328 16.75 2.64 -7.93
C ALA A 328 17.51 1.69 -6.98
N PHE A 329 17.90 0.49 -7.42
CA PHE A 329 18.71 -0.45 -6.64
C PHE A 329 20.15 -0.51 -7.14
N THR A 330 21.07 -0.68 -6.21
CA THR A 330 22.49 -0.97 -6.47
C THR A 330 22.97 -2.15 -5.67
N ASP A 331 23.91 -2.87 -6.24
CA ASP A 331 24.68 -3.89 -5.52
C ASP A 331 25.49 -3.24 -4.38
N ASP A 332 25.73 -4.01 -3.32
CA ASP A 332 26.59 -3.59 -2.23
C ASP A 332 28.04 -3.49 -2.75
N PRO A 333 28.76 -2.36 -2.57
CA PRO A 333 30.13 -2.20 -3.05
C PRO A 333 31.13 -3.24 -2.51
N SER A 334 30.79 -3.97 -1.43
CA SER A 334 31.62 -5.07 -0.92
C SER A 334 31.62 -6.33 -1.79
N GLU A 335 30.66 -6.46 -2.71
CA GLU A 335 30.47 -7.62 -3.61
C GLU A 335 30.83 -7.28 -5.06
N GLN A 336 31.35 -6.08 -5.32
CA GLN A 336 31.66 -5.61 -6.66
C GLN A 336 33.11 -5.98 -7.02
N ASP A 337 33.28 -6.92 -7.94
CA ASP A 337 34.57 -7.24 -8.55
C ASP A 337 34.97 -6.08 -9.49
N ASP A 338 36.19 -5.54 -9.33
CA ASP A 338 36.69 -4.32 -10.00
C ASP A 338 36.72 -4.40 -11.55
N SER A 339 36.41 -5.56 -12.11
CA SER A 339 36.52 -5.91 -13.52
C SER A 339 35.26 -5.62 -14.35
N ASP A 340 34.08 -5.43 -13.75
CA ASP A 340 32.79 -5.39 -14.48
C ASP A 340 32.10 -3.99 -14.53
N ALA A 341 32.78 -2.96 -14.04
CA ALA A 341 32.20 -1.63 -13.79
C ALA A 341 31.72 -0.84 -15.03
N ARG A 342 31.81 -1.36 -16.26
CA ARG A 342 31.53 -0.59 -17.48
C ARG A 342 30.32 -0.97 -18.32
N VAL A 343 29.51 -1.98 -17.95
CA VAL A 343 28.42 -2.41 -18.87
C VAL A 343 27.05 -2.64 -18.24
N ARG A 344 26.91 -2.85 -16.92
CA ARG A 344 25.58 -3.13 -16.33
C ARG A 344 24.87 -1.87 -15.86
N THR A 345 23.79 -1.50 -16.56
CA THR A 345 22.87 -0.42 -16.16
C THR A 345 22.01 -0.80 -14.95
N VAL A 346 21.96 -2.08 -14.57
CA VAL A 346 21.10 -2.67 -13.53
C VAL A 346 21.94 -3.48 -12.53
N ALA A 347 21.53 -3.47 -11.26
CA ALA A 347 22.15 -4.26 -10.18
C ALA A 347 22.11 -5.76 -10.47
N ALA A 348 23.26 -6.43 -10.40
CA ALA A 348 23.40 -7.88 -10.62
C ALA A 348 22.59 -8.70 -9.59
N GLY A 349 22.41 -8.16 -8.38
CA GLY A 349 21.60 -8.74 -7.31
C GLY A 349 20.11 -8.92 -7.64
N LEU A 350 19.61 -8.24 -8.69
CA LEU A 350 18.22 -8.36 -9.18
C LEU A 350 18.01 -9.49 -10.20
N SER A 351 19.07 -10.22 -10.57
CA SER A 351 18.96 -11.35 -11.50
C SER A 351 17.99 -12.42 -11.00
N LEU A 352 17.10 -12.89 -11.88
CA LEU A 352 16.17 -13.99 -11.60
C LEU A 352 16.82 -15.38 -11.70
N ALA A 353 18.10 -15.46 -12.11
CA ALA A 353 18.81 -16.71 -12.31
C ALA A 353 18.80 -17.59 -11.05
N ASN A 354 18.32 -18.83 -11.17
CA ASN A 354 18.21 -19.80 -10.07
C ASN A 354 17.37 -19.34 -8.85
N ARG A 355 16.55 -18.29 -8.98
CA ARG A 355 15.74 -17.73 -7.87
C ARG A 355 14.31 -18.27 -7.81
N ILE A 356 13.78 -18.78 -8.92
CA ILE A 356 12.38 -19.16 -9.04
C ILE A 356 12.22 -20.67 -9.17
N LYS A 357 11.37 -21.25 -8.32
CA LYS A 357 11.01 -22.68 -8.36
C LYS A 357 9.49 -22.81 -8.41
N LEU A 358 8.98 -23.48 -9.44
CA LEU A 358 7.56 -23.80 -9.56
C LEU A 358 7.17 -24.92 -8.61
N TYR A 359 5.98 -24.82 -8.02
CA TYR A 359 5.41 -25.89 -7.21
C TYR A 359 3.97 -26.23 -7.60
N TYR A 360 3.58 -27.44 -7.23
CA TYR A 360 2.20 -27.89 -7.25
C TYR A 360 1.82 -28.50 -5.89
N TYR A 361 0.52 -28.60 -5.62
CA TYR A 361 0.00 -29.21 -4.41
C TYR A 361 -0.23 -30.71 -4.65
N ALA A 362 0.30 -31.55 -3.76
CA ALA A 362 0.04 -32.98 -3.79
C ALA A 362 -0.11 -33.55 -2.39
N ASP A 363 -0.80 -34.68 -2.30
CA ASP A 363 -0.79 -35.49 -1.08
C ASP A 363 0.61 -36.14 -0.94
N PRO A 364 1.22 -36.14 0.27
CA PRO A 364 2.46 -36.87 0.55
C PRO A 364 2.51 -38.32 0.05
N TYR A 365 1.37 -39.01 -0.03
CA TYR A 365 1.31 -40.40 -0.53
C TYR A 365 1.41 -40.51 -2.06
N GLU A 366 1.30 -39.39 -2.81
CA GLU A 366 1.42 -39.35 -4.27
C GLU A 366 2.86 -39.13 -4.78
N LEU A 367 3.83 -38.93 -3.87
CA LEU A 367 5.27 -38.77 -4.16
C LEU A 367 5.83 -39.87 -5.09
N GLY A 368 5.27 -41.08 -5.03
CA GLY A 368 5.74 -42.23 -5.82
C GLY A 368 5.40 -42.18 -7.32
N LYS A 369 4.47 -41.32 -7.77
CA LYS A 369 4.06 -41.25 -9.19
C LYS A 369 5.03 -40.47 -10.07
N TRP A 370 5.88 -39.63 -9.47
CA TRP A 370 6.81 -38.75 -10.16
C TRP A 370 8.20 -38.91 -9.52
N ALA A 371 9.06 -39.67 -10.17
CA ALA A 371 10.35 -40.11 -9.63
C ALA A 371 11.40 -39.00 -9.34
N SER A 372 11.04 -37.71 -9.47
CA SER A 372 11.97 -36.58 -9.36
C SER A 372 11.50 -35.45 -8.44
N LEU A 373 10.40 -35.64 -7.69
CA LEU A 373 9.84 -34.57 -6.86
C LEU A 373 10.59 -34.39 -5.55
N SER A 374 11.07 -33.17 -5.32
CA SER A 374 11.58 -32.71 -4.03
C SER A 374 10.59 -31.71 -3.43
N ALA A 375 10.44 -31.74 -2.10
CA ALA A 375 9.68 -30.71 -1.39
C ALA A 375 10.36 -29.34 -1.53
N ILE A 376 9.57 -28.26 -1.60
CA ILE A 376 10.05 -26.88 -1.82
C ILE A 376 10.12 -26.04 -0.56
#